data_AF-A0A3A5JEE6-F1
#
_entry.id   AF-A0A3A5JEE6-F1
#
_cell.length_a   1.000
_cell.length_b   1.000
_cell.length_c   1.000
_cell.angle_alpha   90.00
_cell.angle_beta   90.00
_cell.angle_gamma   90.00
#
_symmetry.space_group_name_H-M   'P 1'
#
loop_
_entity.id
_entity.type
_entity.pdbx_description
1 polymer ?
#
loop_
_entity_poly.entity_id
_entity_poly.type
_entity_poly.pdbx_seq_one_letter_code
_entity_poly.pdbx_strand_id
1 'polypeptide(L)'
;MGAISAVSSAGAAVRRNPIIFAAMVVVMGISLLSTVVQLLPIANDPLVSSLLTSAVSLVVTVFVYPFIEGGIIGMAHEGVVGHTGFGTFLSEGRENYVGLLLANLLLFVIIIAAIIVYLIVSLLI
;
A
#
# COMPACT_ATOMS: atom_id res chain seq x y z
N MET A 1 19.76 17.88 13.13
CA MET A 1 20.76 16.96 12.53
C MET A 1 20.19 15.59 12.15
N GLY A 2 19.08 15.11 12.74
CA GLY A 2 18.54 13.76 12.47
C GLY A 2 17.99 13.49 11.07
N ALA A 3 17.41 14.47 10.38
CA ALA A 3 16.83 14.25 9.04
C ALA A 3 17.91 13.96 7.98
N ILE A 4 19.02 14.68 8.02
CA ILE A 4 20.13 14.50 7.08
C ILE A 4 20.79 13.13 7.30
N SER A 5 21.00 12.73 8.56
CA SER A 5 21.56 11.41 8.89
C SER A 5 20.60 10.27 8.51
N ALA A 6 19.28 10.47 8.65
CA ALA A 6 18.28 9.51 8.24
C ALA A 6 18.30 9.30 6.72
N VAL A 7 18.36 10.40 5.95
CA VAL A 7 18.46 10.34 4.48
C VAL A 7 19.77 9.68 4.03
N SER A 8 20.90 10.00 4.66
CA SER A 8 22.18 9.35 4.32
C SER A 8 22.16 7.85 4.64
N SER A 9 21.54 7.46 5.76
CA SER A 9 21.41 6.05 6.15
C SER A 9 20.50 5.29 5.21
N ALA A 10 19.35 5.86 4.84
CA ALA A 10 18.43 5.27 3.87
C ALA A 10 19.10 5.12 2.49
N GLY A 11 19.81 6.15 2.04
CA GLY A 11 20.57 6.11 0.78
C GLY A 11 21.66 5.04 0.79
N ALA A 12 22.39 4.89 1.90
CA ALA A 12 23.39 3.83 2.05
C ALA A 12 22.75 2.43 2.05
N ALA A 13 21.61 2.24 2.72
CA ALA A 13 20.87 0.99 2.76
C ALA A 13 20.38 0.55 1.37
N VAL A 14 19.80 1.47 0.59
CA VAL A 14 19.36 1.20 -0.80
C VAL A 14 20.55 0.91 -1.71
N ARG A 15 21.66 1.65 -1.57
CA ARG A 15 22.87 1.40 -2.37
C ARG A 15 23.48 0.03 -2.09
N ARG A 16 23.44 -0.42 -0.83
CA ARG A 16 23.87 -1.77 -0.43
C ARG A 16 22.89 -2.86 -0.88
N ASN A 17 21.59 -2.53 -0.90
CA ASN A 17 20.50 -3.45 -1.19
C ASN A 17 19.64 -2.96 -2.37
N PRO A 18 20.12 -3.10 -3.62
CA PRO A 18 19.38 -2.63 -4.80
C PRO A 18 18.02 -3.33 -4.97
N ILE A 19 17.82 -4.48 -4.31
CA ILE A 19 16.56 -5.21 -4.33
C ILE A 19 15.41 -4.45 -3.65
N ILE A 20 15.71 -3.55 -2.70
CA ILE A 20 14.70 -2.66 -2.11
C ILE A 20 14.10 -1.78 -3.20
N PHE A 21 14.93 -1.27 -4.12
CA PHE A 21 14.45 -0.48 -5.26
C PHE A 21 13.58 -1.33 -6.19
N ALA A 22 13.99 -2.56 -6.48
CA ALA A 22 13.18 -3.48 -7.29
C ALA A 22 11.81 -3.76 -6.65
N ALA A 23 11.76 -3.96 -5.33
CA ALA A 23 10.51 -4.14 -4.61
C ALA A 23 9.60 -2.91 -4.74
N MET A 24 10.13 -1.70 -4.56
CA MET A 24 9.37 -0.46 -4.74
C MET A 24 8.82 -0.31 -6.17
N VAL A 25 9.60 -0.69 -7.20
CA VAL A 25 9.14 -0.69 -8.59
C VAL A 25 7.98 -1.67 -8.79
N VAL A 26 8.03 -2.86 -8.17
CA VAL A 26 6.91 -3.82 -8.21
C VAL A 26 5.66 -3.23 -7.57
N VAL A 27 5.77 -2.57 -6.41
CA VAL A 27 4.62 -1.88 -5.78
C VAL A 27 4.02 -0.82 -6.69
N MET A 28 4.88 -0.01 -7.31
CA MET A 28 4.43 1.00 -8.26
C MET A 28 3.72 0.34 -9.45
N GLY A 29 4.24 -0.75 -9.98
CA GLY A 29 3.60 -1.54 -11.04
C GLY A 29 2.23 -2.09 -10.65
N ILE A 30 2.09 -2.60 -9.42
CA ILE A 30 0.80 -3.08 -8.89
C ILE A 30 -0.19 -1.92 -8.74
N SER A 31 0.28 -0.74 -8.31
CA SER A 31 -0.55 0.46 -8.22
C SER A 31 -1.07 0.91 -9.58
N LEU A 32 -0.25 0.75 -10.63
CA LEU A 32 -0.64 1.04 -12.00
C LEU A 32 -1.70 0.06 -12.54
N LEU A 33 -1.77 -1.18 -12.04
CA LEU A 33 -2.85 -2.11 -12.45
C LEU A 33 -4.23 -1.54 -12.12
N SER A 34 -4.38 -0.86 -10.98
CA SER A 34 -5.64 -0.17 -10.64
C SER A 34 -6.00 0.93 -11.64
N THR A 35 -5.00 1.51 -12.32
CA THR A 35 -5.21 2.49 -13.39
C THR A 35 -5.55 1.81 -14.71
N VAL A 36 -4.90 0.68 -15.02
CA VAL A 36 -5.20 -0.11 -16.24
C VAL A 36 -6.65 -0.58 -16.27
N VAL A 37 -7.22 -0.95 -15.12
CA VAL A 37 -8.64 -1.35 -15.02
C VAL A 37 -9.58 -0.21 -15.46
N GLN A 38 -9.22 1.07 -15.22
CA GLN A 38 -10.02 2.22 -15.66
C GLN A 38 -10.03 2.38 -17.18
N LEU A 39 -9.03 1.84 -17.86
CA LEU A 39 -8.88 1.93 -19.33
C LEU A 39 -9.55 0.78 -20.07
N LEU A 40 -9.99 -0.25 -19.34
CA LEU A 40 -10.72 -1.36 -19.94
C LEU A 40 -12.15 -0.90 -20.28
N PRO A 41 -12.64 -1.11 -21.51
CA PRO A 41 -14.04 -0.89 -21.85
C PRO A 41 -14.88 -2.05 -21.29
N ILE A 42 -15.09 -2.05 -19.96
CA ILE A 42 -15.72 -3.17 -19.25
C ILE A 42 -17.25 -3.12 -19.37
N ALA A 43 -17.84 -1.93 -19.49
CA ALA A 43 -19.27 -1.78 -19.70
C ALA A 43 -19.62 -0.54 -20.54
N ASN A 44 -20.68 -0.64 -21.33
CA ASN A 44 -21.24 0.48 -22.10
C ASN A 44 -21.86 1.57 -21.20
N ASP A 45 -22.12 1.25 -19.92
CA ASP A 45 -22.64 2.17 -18.92
C ASP A 45 -21.48 2.77 -18.09
N PRO A 46 -21.32 4.11 -18.10
CA PRO A 46 -20.30 4.81 -17.31
C PRO A 46 -20.38 4.53 -15.80
N LEU A 47 -21.58 4.36 -15.24
CA LEU A 47 -21.77 4.11 -13.81
C LEU A 47 -21.29 2.71 -13.42
N VAL A 48 -21.63 1.71 -14.22
CA VAL A 48 -21.21 0.31 -13.98
C VAL A 48 -19.68 0.20 -14.09
N SER A 49 -19.08 0.84 -15.09
CA SER A 49 -17.62 0.86 -15.27
C SER A 49 -16.90 1.53 -14.09
N SER A 50 -17.42 2.66 -13.61
CA SER A 50 -16.86 3.37 -12.45
C SER A 50 -16.96 2.54 -11.17
N LEU A 51 -18.12 1.92 -10.92
CA LEU A 51 -18.35 1.11 -9.72
C LEU A 51 -17.46 -0.13 -9.71
N LEU A 52 -17.34 -0.82 -10.85
CA LEU A 52 -16.52 -2.02 -10.98
C LEU A 52 -15.03 -1.69 -10.78
N THR A 53 -14.56 -0.60 -11.37
CA THR A 53 -13.16 -0.19 -11.21
C THR A 53 -12.83 0.21 -9.77
N SER A 54 -13.75 0.93 -9.13
CA SER A 54 -13.63 1.31 -7.72
C SER A 54 -13.62 0.07 -6.82
N ALA A 55 -14.48 -0.91 -7.10
CA ALA A 55 -14.51 -2.17 -6.36
C ALA A 55 -13.19 -2.95 -6.52
N VAL A 56 -12.67 -3.07 -7.74
CA VAL A 56 -11.37 -3.75 -7.99
C VAL A 56 -10.24 -3.02 -7.28
N SER A 57 -10.18 -1.69 -7.37
CA SER A 57 -9.17 -0.88 -6.68
C SER A 57 -9.26 -1.07 -5.16
N LEU A 58 -10.47 -1.10 -4.60
CA LEU A 58 -10.70 -1.31 -3.18
C LEU A 58 -10.24 -2.70 -2.74
N VAL A 59 -10.54 -3.75 -3.51
CA VAL A 59 -10.09 -5.12 -3.23
C VAL A 59 -8.56 -5.20 -3.28
N VAL A 60 -7.92 -4.66 -4.32
CA VAL A 60 -6.45 -4.66 -4.42
C VAL A 60 -5.84 -3.91 -3.24
N THR A 61 -6.38 -2.75 -2.89
CA THR A 61 -5.85 -1.94 -1.78
C THR A 61 -6.01 -2.66 -0.45
N VAL A 62 -7.18 -3.21 -0.17
CA VAL A 62 -7.45 -3.85 1.13
C VAL A 62 -6.69 -5.16 1.29
N PHE A 63 -6.55 -5.97 0.24
CA PHE A 63 -5.99 -7.32 0.35
C PHE A 63 -4.53 -7.45 -0.08
N VAL A 64 -4.04 -6.59 -0.99
CA VAL A 64 -2.68 -6.74 -1.53
C VAL A 64 -1.69 -5.81 -0.83
N TYR A 65 -2.09 -4.57 -0.51
CA TYR A 65 -1.18 -3.61 0.13
C TYR A 65 -0.67 -4.05 1.50
N PRO A 66 -1.46 -4.65 2.41
CA PRO A 66 -0.94 -5.04 3.73
C PRO A 66 0.25 -6.00 3.64
N PHE A 67 0.23 -6.93 2.68
CA PHE A 67 1.34 -7.83 2.43
C PHE A 67 2.59 -7.09 1.95
N ILE A 68 2.38 -6.14 1.02
CA ILE A 68 3.44 -5.31 0.46
C ILE A 68 4.07 -4.41 1.54
N GLU A 69 3.24 -3.77 2.37
CA GLU A 69 3.66 -2.92 3.48
C GLU A 69 4.54 -3.70 4.46
N GLY A 70 4.06 -4.86 4.91
CA GLY A 70 4.82 -5.73 5.82
C GLY A 70 6.18 -6.13 5.23
N GLY A 71 6.20 -6.56 3.97
CA GLY A 71 7.42 -6.95 3.28
C GLY A 71 8.42 -5.80 3.11
N ILE A 72 7.96 -4.59 2.75
CA ILE A 72 8.84 -3.42 2.59
C ILE A 72 9.38 -2.96 3.93
N ILE A 73 8.53 -2.88 4.96
CA ILE A 73 8.93 -2.46 6.30
C ILE A 73 10.00 -3.42 6.84
N GLY A 74 9.79 -4.72 6.68
CA GLY A 74 10.77 -5.74 7.04
C GLY A 74 12.10 -5.61 6.31
N MET A 75 12.07 -5.45 4.98
CA MET A 75 13.29 -5.21 4.19
C MET A 75 14.01 -3.92 4.57
N ALA A 76 13.26 -2.86 4.92
CA ALA A 76 13.86 -1.61 5.36
C ALA A 76 14.55 -1.78 6.71
N HIS A 77 13.93 -2.50 7.66
CA HIS A 77 14.51 -2.77 8.97
C HIS A 77 15.81 -3.57 8.85
N GLU A 78 15.79 -4.66 8.10
CA GLU A 78 16.98 -5.49 7.86
C GLU A 78 18.03 -4.76 7.02
N GLY A 79 17.59 -4.02 5.99
CA GLY A 79 18.45 -3.32 5.04
C GLY A 79 19.24 -2.15 5.64
N VAL A 80 18.75 -1.54 6.73
CA VAL A 80 19.49 -0.51 7.49
C VAL A 80 20.70 -1.14 8.21
N VAL A 81 20.52 -2.30 8.84
CA VAL A 81 21.57 -2.96 9.63
C VAL A 81 22.51 -3.80 8.77
N GLY A 82 22.00 -4.44 7.71
CA GLY A 82 22.77 -5.36 6.89
C GLY A 82 22.25 -5.53 5.46
N HIS A 83 22.29 -6.77 4.98
CA HIS A 83 21.78 -7.13 3.67
C HIS A 83 20.36 -7.64 3.80
N THR A 84 19.50 -7.28 2.86
CA THR A 84 18.13 -7.79 2.78
C THR A 84 17.87 -8.43 1.42
N GLY A 85 16.80 -9.20 1.31
CA GLY A 85 16.49 -9.97 0.12
C GLY A 85 15.00 -10.19 -0.10
N PHE A 86 14.69 -10.83 -1.23
CA PHE A 86 13.33 -11.20 -1.58
C PHE A 86 12.71 -12.20 -0.59
N GLY A 87 13.53 -13.05 0.05
CA GLY A 87 13.10 -13.94 1.12
C GLY A 87 12.48 -13.16 2.28
N THR A 88 13.14 -12.08 2.72
CA THR A 88 12.66 -11.19 3.77
C THR A 88 11.34 -10.53 3.40
N PHE A 89 11.20 -10.05 2.15
CA PHE A 89 9.94 -9.48 1.68
C PHE A 89 8.77 -10.47 1.85
N LEU A 90 8.97 -11.74 1.49
CA LEU A 90 7.93 -12.76 1.59
C LEU A 90 7.65 -13.18 3.03
N SER A 91 8.69 -13.35 3.86
CA SER A 91 8.52 -13.76 5.25
C SER A 91 7.80 -12.68 6.05
N GLU A 92 8.32 -11.46 6.01
CA GLU A 92 7.79 -10.31 6.76
C GLU A 92 6.40 -9.90 6.25
N GLY A 93 6.20 -9.98 4.93
CA GLY A 93 4.89 -9.75 4.32
C GLY A 93 3.85 -10.75 4.82
N ARG A 94 4.18 -12.03 4.98
CA ARG A 94 3.24 -13.06 5.48
C ARG A 94 3.01 -12.95 6.98
N GLU A 95 4.07 -12.78 7.75
CA GLU A 95 4.03 -12.75 9.21
C GLU A 95 3.20 -11.56 9.72
N ASN A 96 3.33 -10.41 9.06
CA ASN A 96 2.59 -9.20 9.42
C ASN A 96 1.28 -9.01 8.64
N TYR A 97 0.97 -9.88 7.67
CA TYR A 97 -0.19 -9.72 6.77
C TYR A 97 -1.49 -9.53 7.54
N VAL A 98 -1.81 -10.46 8.45
CA VAL A 98 -3.09 -10.46 9.16
C VAL A 98 -3.21 -9.25 10.08
N GLY A 99 -2.12 -8.89 10.77
CA GLY A 99 -2.10 -7.71 11.64
C GLY A 99 -2.36 -6.43 10.86
N LEU A 100 -1.65 -6.24 9.73
CA LEU A 100 -1.82 -5.08 8.86
C LEU A 100 -3.18 -5.07 8.17
N LEU A 101 -3.72 -6.22 7.77
CA LEU A 101 -5.05 -6.34 7.19
C LEU A 101 -6.12 -5.89 8.18
N LEU A 102 -6.06 -6.37 9.43
CA LEU A 102 -6.99 -5.97 10.48
C LEU A 102 -6.86 -4.50 10.84
N ALA A 103 -5.63 -3.97 10.91
CA ALA A 103 -5.39 -2.54 11.14
C ALA A 103 -5.98 -1.68 10.01
N ASN A 104 -5.78 -2.07 8.75
CA ASN A 104 -6.36 -1.41 7.59
C ASN A 104 -7.89 -1.48 7.59
N LEU A 105 -8.47 -2.63 7.94
CA LEU A 105 -9.92 -2.78 8.03
C LEU A 105 -10.51 -1.90 9.15
N LEU A 106 -9.84 -1.82 10.30
CA LEU A 106 -10.22 -0.93 11.39
C LEU A 106 -10.16 0.54 10.94
N LEU A 107 -9.07 0.95 10.30
CA LEU A 107 -8.91 2.29 9.74
C LEU A 107 -10.01 2.60 8.71
N PHE A 108 -10.34 1.64 7.84
CA PHE A 108 -11.41 1.78 6.86
C PHE A 108 -12.77 2.06 7.55
N VAL A 109 -13.10 1.29 8.59
CA VAL A 109 -14.33 1.51 9.38
C VAL A 109 -14.34 2.90 10.01
N ILE A 110 -13.20 3.35 10.57
CA ILE A 110 -13.07 4.68 11.16
C ILE A 110 -13.28 5.78 10.11
N ILE A 111 -12.70 5.65 8.91
CA ILE A 111 -12.88 6.60 7.82
C ILE A 111 -14.33 6.68 7.38
N ILE A 112 -15.01 5.53 7.20
CA ILE A 112 -16.43 5.50 6.84
C ILE A 112 -17.28 6.19 7.92
N ALA A 113 -17.03 5.91 9.20
CA ALA A 113 -17.74 6.56 10.30
C ALA A 113 -17.52 8.09 10.28
N ALA A 114 -16.29 8.54 10.06
CA ALA A 114 -15.96 9.95 9.96
C ALA A 114 -16.67 10.65 8.78
N ILE A 115 -16.73 9.99 7.62
CA ILE A 115 -17.47 10.49 6.45
C ILE A 115 -18.96 10.63 6.76
N ILE A 116 -19.58 9.62 7.40
CA ILE A 116 -21.00 9.67 7.78
C ILE A 116 -21.26 10.85 8.71
N VAL A 117 -20.44 11.02 9.75
CA VAL A 117 -20.56 12.15 10.69
C VAL A 117 -20.43 13.48 9.97
N TYR A 118 -19.43 13.62 9.09
CA TYR A 118 -19.23 14.82 8.28
C TYR A 118 -20.44 15.16 7.41
N LEU A 119 -21.03 14.16 6.75
CA LEU A 119 -22.22 14.33 5.90
C LEU A 119 -23.43 14.76 6.72
N ILE A 120 -23.65 14.16 7.90
CA ILE A 120 -24.74 14.55 8.80
C ILE A 120 -24.58 16.02 9.21
N VAL A 121 -23.40 16.43 9.67
CA VAL A 121 -23.14 17.81 10.09
C VAL A 121 -23.32 18.78 8.92
N SER A 122 -22.85 18.43 7.72
CA SER A 122 -22.95 19.28 6.54
C SER A 122 -24.40 19.48 6.04
N LEU A 123 -25.30 18.55 6.36
CA LEU A 123 -26.73 18.67 6.03
C LEU A 123 -27.51 19.53 7.04
N LEU A 124 -26.94 19.79 8.22
CA LEU A 124 -27.58 20.53 9.31
C LEU A 124 -27.20 22.02 9.34
N ILE A 125 -26.24 22.44 8.52
CA ILE A 125 -25.73 23.82 8.39
C ILE A 125 -26.10 24.35 7.01
#